data_AF-A0A5B6WJY1-F1
#
_entry.id   AF-A0A5B6WJY1-F1
#
_cell.length_a   1.000
_cell.length_b   1.000
_cell.length_c   1.000
_cell.angle_alpha   90.00
_cell.angle_beta   90.00
_cell.angle_gamma   90.00
#
_symmetry.space_group_name_H-M   'P 1'
#
loop_
_entity.id
_entity.type
_entity.pdbx_description
1 polymer ?
#
loop_
_entity_poly.entity_id
_entity_poly.type
_entity_poly.pdbx_seq_one_letter_code
_entity_poly.pdbx_strand_id
1 'polypeptide(L)' 'MPKISKTTRMGLRMMMGKGALPGKGLGRHLQREVQVPMLKEMRDHFGLGFKPDARQKIKEIEKKQERRRARLNGEEAQWE' A
#
# COMPACT_ATOMS: atom_id res chain seq x y z
N MET A 1 3.69 -15.38 21.80
CA MET A 1 4.80 -15.39 20.81
C MET A 1 4.22 -15.56 19.42
N PRO A 2 4.48 -14.64 18.46
CA PRO A 2 4.00 -14.78 17.09
C PRO A 2 4.52 -16.09 16.48
N LYS A 3 3.63 -16.94 15.95
CA LYS A 3 4.01 -18.21 15.31
C LYS A 3 4.23 -17.96 13.82
N ILE A 4 5.48 -18.02 13.38
CA ILE A 4 5.87 -17.88 11.97
C ILE A 4 5.33 -19.08 11.19
N SER A 5 4.70 -18.85 10.04
CA SER A 5 4.18 -19.92 9.19
C SER A 5 5.32 -20.80 8.64
N LYS A 6 5.02 -22.06 8.27
CA LYS A 6 6.01 -22.97 7.65
C LYS A 6 6.62 -22.35 6.40
N THR A 7 5.83 -21.72 5.55
CA THR A 7 6.26 -21.07 4.31
C THR A 7 7.20 -19.89 4.56
N THR A 8 6.84 -19.02 5.50
CA THR A 8 7.69 -17.87 5.88
C THR A 8 9.03 -18.35 6.45
N ARG A 9 9.03 -19.43 7.24
CA ARG A 9 10.25 -20.06 7.76
C ARG A 9 11.13 -20.64 6.66
N MET A 10 10.55 -21.27 5.64
CA MET A 10 11.31 -21.77 4.49
C MET A 10 11.94 -20.63 3.69
N GLY A 11 11.16 -19.58 3.38
CA GLY A 11 11.66 -18.40 2.67
C GLY A 11 12.86 -17.76 3.38
N LEU A 12 12.77 -17.62 4.71
CA LEU A 12 13.87 -17.09 5.53
C LEU A 12 15.13 -17.97 5.45
N ARG A 13 14.97 -19.31 5.56
CA ARG A 13 16.10 -20.25 5.46
C ARG A 13 16.80 -20.18 4.10
N MET A 14 16.02 -20.08 3.01
CA MET A 14 16.59 -19.91 1.66
C MET A 14 17.35 -18.59 1.52
N MET A 15 16.82 -17.50 2.09
CA MET A 15 17.45 -16.18 2.04
C MET A 15 18.78 -16.17 2.78
N MET A 16 18.82 -16.72 3.99
CA MET A 16 20.06 -16.88 4.78
C MET A 16 21.06 -17.80 4.08
N GLY A 17 20.60 -18.88 3.42
CA GLY A 17 21.46 -19.78 2.64
C GLY A 17 22.13 -19.11 1.43
N LYS A 18 21.56 -18.01 0.93
CA LYS A 18 22.14 -17.17 -0.13
C LYS A 18 23.02 -16.03 0.40
N GLY A 19 23.28 -16.00 1.72
CA GLY A 19 24.15 -15.01 2.36
C GLY A 19 23.44 -13.73 2.81
N ALA A 20 22.10 -13.70 2.86
CA ALA A 20 21.38 -12.57 3.44
C ALA A 20 21.58 -12.53 4.96
N LEU A 21 21.91 -11.35 5.48
CA LEU A 21 22.14 -11.13 6.90
C LEU A 21 20.92 -10.46 7.54
N PRO A 22 20.48 -10.90 8.73
CA PRO A 22 19.40 -10.23 9.45
C PRO A 22 19.80 -8.80 9.79
N GLY A 23 18.88 -7.86 9.58
CA GLY A 23 19.11 -6.44 9.87
C GLY A 23 20.01 -5.69 8.87
N LYS A 24 20.41 -6.32 7.76
CA LYS A 24 21.15 -5.67 6.68
C LYS A 24 20.38 -5.70 5.36
N GLY A 25 20.66 -4.72 4.51
CA GLY A 25 20.12 -4.62 3.18
C GLY A 25 20.55 -5.76 2.29
N LEU A 26 19.81 -5.99 1.21
CA LEU A 26 20.23 -6.90 0.14
C LEU A 26 21.18 -6.18 -0.85
N GLY A 27 21.96 -6.94 -1.62
CA GLY A 27 22.84 -6.40 -2.67
C GLY A 27 24.32 -6.45 -2.32
N ARG A 28 25.18 -6.08 -3.28
CA ARG A 28 26.64 -6.28 -3.21
C ARG A 28 27.32 -5.67 -1.98
N HIS A 29 26.81 -4.54 -1.49
CA HIS A 29 27.35 -3.83 -0.33
C HIS A 29 26.39 -3.81 0.87
N LEU A 30 25.28 -4.55 0.81
CA LEU A 30 24.24 -4.58 1.85
C LEU A 30 23.64 -3.20 2.21
N GLN A 31 23.80 -2.21 1.31
CA GLN A 31 23.36 -0.80 1.48
C GLN A 31 21.87 -0.58 1.22
N ARG A 32 21.13 -1.58 0.72
CA ARG A 32 19.70 -1.42 0.46
C ARG A 32 18.91 -1.33 1.76
N GLU A 33 17.72 -0.75 1.67
CA GLU A 33 16.84 -0.58 2.80
C GLU A 33 16.38 -1.93 3.37
N VAL A 34 16.43 -2.06 4.70
CA VAL A 34 16.02 -3.27 5.43
C VAL A 34 14.49 -3.32 5.57
N GLN A 35 13.87 -2.15 5.66
CA GLN A 35 12.43 -2.01 5.75
C GLN A 35 11.85 -1.80 4.36
N VAL A 36 10.71 -2.43 4.10
CA VAL A 36 9.95 -2.17 2.88
C VAL A 36 9.50 -0.71 2.96
N PRO A 37 9.83 0.13 1.97
CA PRO A 37 9.33 1.50 1.94
C PRO A 37 7.80 1.42 1.97
N MET A 38 7.19 2.08 2.95
CA MET A 38 5.74 2.10 3.05
C MET A 38 5.18 2.79 1.80
N LEU A 39 4.58 2.00 0.91
CA LEU A 39 3.86 2.53 -0.23
C LEU A 39 2.63 3.25 0.32
N LYS A 40 2.72 4.57 0.47
CA LYS A 40 1.57 5.38 0.81
C LYS A 40 0.66 5.42 -0.40
N GLU A 41 -0.40 4.62 -0.37
CA GLU A 41 -1.41 4.62 -1.43
C GLU A 41 -2.03 6.01 -1.50
N MET A 42 -1.72 6.77 -2.55
CA MET A 42 -2.39 8.05 -2.83
C MET A 42 -3.79 7.77 -3.34
N ARG A 43 -4.69 7.43 -2.42
CA ARG A 43 -6.10 7.19 -2.74
C ARG A 43 -6.86 8.47 -3.06
N ASP A 44 -6.31 9.63 -2.76
CA ASP A 44 -7.00 10.90 -2.89
C ASP A 44 -6.43 11.70 -4.06
N HIS A 45 -7.32 12.22 -4.90
CA HIS A 45 -6.97 12.97 -6.12
C HIS A 45 -6.47 14.39 -5.84
N PHE A 46 -6.27 14.75 -4.58
CA PHE A 46 -5.85 16.09 -4.18
C PHE A 46 -4.43 16.46 -4.59
N GLY A 47 -3.61 15.50 -5.01
CA GLY A 47 -2.23 15.72 -5.41
C GLY A 47 -1.26 15.81 -4.22
N LEU A 48 0.03 15.76 -4.52
CA LEU A 48 1.10 15.81 -3.53
C LEU A 48 1.18 17.20 -2.87
N GLY A 49 1.16 17.25 -1.53
CA GLY A 49 1.32 18.48 -0.76
C GLY A 49 0.04 19.28 -0.51
N PHE A 50 -1.09 18.90 -1.11
CA PHE A 50 -2.38 19.52 -0.81
C PHE A 50 -2.89 19.02 0.56
N LYS A 51 -3.23 19.96 1.45
CA LYS A 51 -3.90 19.65 2.71
C LYS A 51 -5.39 19.91 2.53
N PRO A 52 -6.20 18.88 2.23
CA PRO A 52 -7.62 19.08 2.01
C PRO A 52 -8.32 19.46 3.31
N ASP A 53 -9.19 20.45 3.21
CA ASP A 53 -10.10 20.86 4.28
C ASP A 53 -11.15 19.77 4.53
N ALA A 54 -11.78 19.77 5.71
CA ALA A 54 -12.80 18.79 6.10
C ALA A 54 -13.93 18.69 5.07
N ARG A 55 -14.36 19.83 4.53
CA ARG A 55 -15.40 19.91 3.47
C ARG A 55 -14.97 19.21 2.19
N GLN A 56 -13.71 19.34 1.79
CA GLN A 56 -13.17 18.74 0.58
C GLN A 56 -13.10 17.22 0.69
N LYS A 57 -12.69 16.71 1.86
CA LYS A 57 -12.67 15.26 2.13
C LYS A 57 -14.07 14.64 2.04
N ILE A 58 -15.08 15.30 2.60
CA ILE A 58 -16.47 14.81 2.56
C ILE A 58 -16.94 14.69 1.10
N LYS A 59 -16.70 15.72 0.27
CA LYS A 59 -17.09 15.72 -1.15
C LYS A 59 -16.42 14.60 -1.96
N GLU A 60 -15.15 14.29 -1.68
CA GLU A 60 -14.46 13.20 -2.38
C GLU A 60 -14.95 11.81 -1.95
N ILE A 61 -15.25 11.62 -0.65
CA ILE A 61 -15.83 10.38 -0.12
C ILE A 61 -17.21 10.13 -0.73
N GLU A 62 -18.05 11.17 -0.81
CA GLU A 62 -19.37 11.10 -1.42
C GLU A 62 -19.30 10.69 -2.90
N LYS A 63 -18.41 11.35 -3.68
CA LYS A 63 -18.14 10.99 -5.08
C LYS A 63 -17.67 9.54 -5.24
N LYS A 64 -16.84 9.04 -4.31
CA LYS A 64 -16.40 7.63 -4.29
C LYS A 64 -17.55 6.68 -3.96
N GLN A 65 -18.46 7.05 -3.06
CA GLN A 65 -19.60 6.23 -2.69
C GLN A 65 -20.65 6.17 -3.81
N GLU A 66 -20.91 7.29 -4.48
CA GLU A 66 -21.78 7.38 -5.66
C GLU A 66 -21.25 6.49 -6.80
N ARG A 67 -19.94 6.55 -7.09
CA ARG A 67 -19.29 5.63 -8.06
C ARG A 67 -19.47 4.16 -7.71
N ARG A 68 -19.43 3.80 -6.41
CA ARG A 68 -19.68 2.41 -5.97
C ARG A 68 -21.14 2.03 -6.18
N ARG A 69 -22.08 2.92 -5.87
CA ARG A 69 -23.52 2.71 -6.09
C ARG A 69 -23.87 2.55 -7.56
N ALA A 70 -23.36 3.44 -8.43
CA ALA A 70 -23.56 3.35 -9.88
C ALA A 70 -23.04 2.02 -10.45
N ARG A 71 -21.85 1.57 -10.06
CA ARG A 71 -21.30 0.26 -10.46
C ARG A 71 -22.13 -0.92 -9.97
N LEU A 72 -22.71 -0.82 -8.78
CA LEU A 72 -23.56 -1.87 -8.20
C LEU A 72 -24.94 -1.93 -8.87
N ASN A 73 -25.50 -0.79 -9.24
CA ASN A 73 -26.84 -0.68 -9.84
C ASN A 73 -26.83 -0.80 -11.37
N GLY A 74 -25.66 -0.73 -12.02
CA GLY A 74 -25.56 -0.78 -13.48
C GLY A 74 -26.01 0.50 -14.20
N GLU A 75 -26.30 1.57 -13.47
CA GLU A 75 -26.65 2.88 -14.03
C GLU A 75 -25.38 3.66 -14.40
N GLU A 76 -25.35 4.23 -15.61
CA GLU A 76 -24.31 5.16 -16.01
C GLU A 76 -24.38 6.42 -15.14
N ALA A 77 -23.33 6.67 -14.36
CA ALA A 77 -23.20 7.93 -13.63
C ALA A 77 -23.16 9.09 -14.64
N GLN A 78 -24.26 9.84 -14.72
CA GLN A 78 -24.36 11.08 -15.49
C GLN A 78 -23.44 12.11 -14.80
N TRP A 79 -22.37 12.52 -15.47
CA TRP A 79 -21.45 13.54 -14.96
C TRP A 79 -21.69 14.87 -15.71
N GLU A 80 -21.69 15.98 -14.97
CA GLU A 80 -21.29 17.32 -15.44
C GLU A 80 -19.83 17.60 -15.03
#